data_AF-A0A2E0DZV7-F1
#
_entry.id   AF-A0A2E0DZV7-F1
#
_cell.length_a   1.000
_cell.length_b   1.000
_cell.length_c   1.000
_cell.angle_alpha   90.00
_cell.angle_beta   90.00
_cell.angle_gamma   90.00
#
_symmetry.space_group_name_H-M   'P 1'
#
loop_
_entity.id
_entity.type
_entity.pdbx_description
1 polymer ?
#
loop_
_entity_poly.entity_id
_entity_poly.type
_entity_poly.pdbx_seq_one_letter_code
_entity_poly.pdbx_strand_id
1 'polypeptide(L)'
;MAVVVDKAIWPYKGNLWAHLASDDNLSELHDFAEELGLRLMSFQGDHYDVPKEVRDQAIILGAVEIDGRELLSRLKKAKLRLPVSERPGKWEKILFFPPKGEPPDLSEVKFNKTFPELEKIARSNWDLAEVTIFQRRNEMALLLEDPNGLTIEKNFLGKFDWRFINGKILEILI
;
A
#
# COMPACT_ATOMS: atom_id res chain seq x y z
N MET A 1 2.00 -23.08 -0.67
CA MET A 1 1.57 -21.76 -0.21
C MET A 1 2.73 -21.15 0.51
N ALA A 2 3.35 -20.20 -0.14
CA ALA A 2 4.41 -19.41 0.42
C ALA A 2 4.41 -18.02 -0.22
N VAL A 3 4.72 -17.04 0.61
CA VAL A 3 5.29 -15.80 0.12
C VAL A 3 6.69 -16.11 -0.42
N VAL A 4 6.95 -15.64 -1.63
CA VAL A 4 8.20 -15.85 -2.37
C VAL A 4 8.85 -14.51 -2.69
N VAL A 5 10.17 -14.50 -2.73
CA VAL A 5 10.95 -13.30 -3.09
C VAL A 5 12.07 -13.66 -4.04
N ASP A 6 12.23 -12.89 -5.12
CA ASP A 6 13.33 -13.11 -6.07
C ASP A 6 14.64 -12.42 -5.63
N LYS A 7 15.68 -12.49 -6.47
CA LYS A 7 16.97 -11.83 -6.19
C LYS A 7 16.83 -10.31 -6.37
N ALA A 8 17.43 -9.55 -5.45
CA ALA A 8 17.55 -8.10 -5.60
C ALA A 8 18.58 -7.75 -6.69
N ILE A 9 18.13 -7.64 -7.93
CA ILE A 9 18.99 -7.37 -9.11
C ILE A 9 18.51 -6.19 -9.94
N TRP A 10 17.35 -5.60 -9.63
CA TRP A 10 16.75 -4.53 -10.41
C TRP A 10 17.23 -3.16 -9.92
N PRO A 11 18.05 -2.41 -10.69
CA PRO A 11 18.58 -1.13 -10.23
C PRO A 11 17.52 -0.02 -10.32
N TYR A 12 17.24 0.65 -9.20
CA TYR A 12 16.37 1.82 -9.16
C TYR A 12 16.70 2.74 -7.98
N LYS A 13 16.82 4.04 -8.27
CA LYS A 13 17.16 5.10 -7.28
C LYS A 13 18.36 4.75 -6.38
N GLY A 14 19.42 4.19 -6.96
CA GLY A 14 20.64 3.85 -6.24
C GLY A 14 20.59 2.55 -5.43
N ASN A 15 19.47 1.81 -5.46
CA ASN A 15 19.30 0.55 -4.74
C ASN A 15 19.03 -0.60 -5.72
N LEU A 16 19.25 -1.83 -5.23
CA LEU A 16 18.81 -3.05 -5.90
C LEU A 16 17.46 -3.50 -5.32
N TRP A 17 16.54 -3.86 -6.20
CA TRP A 17 15.17 -4.22 -5.87
C TRP A 17 14.89 -5.65 -6.27
N ALA A 18 13.98 -6.27 -5.51
CA ALA A 18 13.42 -7.59 -5.73
C ALA A 18 11.89 -7.51 -5.77
N HIS A 19 11.26 -8.57 -6.27
CA HIS A 19 9.82 -8.74 -6.27
C HIS A 19 9.42 -9.72 -5.16
N LEU A 20 8.48 -9.29 -4.32
CA LEU A 20 7.83 -10.08 -3.28
C LEU A 20 6.40 -10.40 -3.72
N ALA A 21 6.02 -11.67 -3.72
CA ALA A 21 4.71 -12.11 -4.18
C ALA A 21 4.22 -13.36 -3.43
N SER A 22 2.96 -13.76 -3.61
CA SER A 22 2.44 -15.06 -3.16
C SER A 22 2.25 -16.00 -4.34
N ASP A 23 2.44 -17.30 -4.10
CA ASP A 23 2.14 -18.36 -5.07
C ASP A 23 0.74 -18.97 -4.95
N ASP A 24 -0.15 -18.34 -4.17
CA ASP A 24 -1.51 -18.82 -3.94
C ASP A 24 -2.57 -17.72 -3.99
N ASN A 25 -2.49 -16.72 -3.11
CA ASN A 25 -3.51 -15.67 -3.03
C ASN A 25 -2.95 -14.33 -2.55
N LEU A 26 -3.66 -13.23 -2.89
CA LEU A 26 -3.22 -11.89 -2.53
C LEU A 26 -3.40 -11.56 -1.04
N SER A 27 -4.35 -12.19 -0.34
CA SER A 27 -4.57 -11.93 1.10
C SER A 27 -3.32 -12.27 1.90
N GLU A 28 -2.75 -13.46 1.69
CA GLU A 28 -1.50 -13.89 2.33
C GLU A 28 -0.36 -12.89 2.04
N LEU A 29 -0.26 -12.41 0.80
CA LEU A 29 0.74 -11.42 0.42
C LEU A 29 0.52 -10.07 1.13
N HIS A 30 -0.73 -9.63 1.27
CA HIS A 30 -1.07 -8.38 1.95
C HIS A 30 -0.76 -8.45 3.44
N ASP A 31 -1.10 -9.56 4.09
CA ASP A 31 -0.82 -9.81 5.51
C ASP A 31 0.70 -9.81 5.77
N PHE A 32 1.46 -10.54 4.95
CA PHE A 32 2.93 -10.59 5.05
C PHE A 32 3.58 -9.21 4.77
N ALA A 33 3.05 -8.47 3.79
CA ALA A 33 3.51 -7.13 3.49
C ALA A 33 3.18 -6.12 4.60
N GLU A 34 2.13 -6.34 5.39
CA GLU A 34 1.83 -5.53 6.57
C GLU A 34 2.82 -5.83 7.69
N GLU A 35 3.16 -7.10 7.94
CA GLU A 35 4.18 -7.49 8.91
C GLU A 35 5.57 -6.91 8.57
N LEU A 36 5.89 -6.81 7.28
CA LEU A 36 7.09 -6.13 6.78
C LEU A 36 7.05 -4.59 6.89
N GLY A 37 5.91 -4.00 7.25
CA GLY A 37 5.73 -2.56 7.32
C GLY A 37 5.70 -1.87 5.94
N LEU A 38 5.35 -2.59 4.88
CA LEU A 38 5.23 -1.99 3.54
C LEU A 38 4.04 -1.02 3.48
N ARG A 39 4.00 -0.19 2.44
CA ARG A 39 2.83 0.64 2.12
C ARG A 39 1.85 -0.18 1.30
N LEU A 40 0.55 -0.06 1.53
CA LEU A 40 -0.47 -0.67 0.66
C LEU A 40 -0.39 -0.06 -0.74
N MET A 41 -0.15 1.24 -0.85
CA MET A 41 0.12 1.94 -2.10
C MET A 41 1.34 1.40 -2.88
N SER A 42 2.27 0.68 -2.23
CA SER A 42 3.41 0.07 -2.93
C SER A 42 3.05 -1.21 -3.69
N PHE A 43 1.86 -1.77 -3.47
CA PHE A 43 1.36 -2.93 -4.21
C PHE A 43 1.17 -2.61 -5.71
N GLN A 44 1.75 -3.47 -6.56
CA GLN A 44 1.73 -3.33 -8.03
C GLN A 44 0.67 -4.21 -8.71
N GLY A 45 -0.32 -4.69 -7.95
CA GLY A 45 -1.44 -5.48 -8.45
C GLY A 45 -1.24 -6.99 -8.36
N ASP A 46 0.00 -7.47 -8.41
CA ASP A 46 0.34 -8.89 -8.25
C ASP A 46 1.61 -9.17 -7.42
N HIS A 47 2.33 -8.11 -7.04
CA HIS A 47 3.55 -8.18 -6.22
C HIS A 47 3.82 -6.84 -5.53
N TYR A 48 4.79 -6.84 -4.62
CA TYR A 48 5.46 -5.67 -4.09
C TYR A 48 6.89 -5.60 -4.63
N ASP A 49 7.33 -4.41 -5.03
CA ASP A 49 8.75 -4.14 -5.24
C ASP A 49 9.38 -3.77 -3.91
N VAL A 50 10.42 -4.50 -3.51
CA VAL A 50 11.11 -4.30 -2.23
C VAL A 50 12.60 -4.05 -2.43
N PRO A 51 13.23 -3.09 -1.71
CA PRO A 51 14.67 -2.92 -1.76
C PRO A 51 15.37 -4.11 -1.09
N LYS A 52 16.66 -4.30 -1.37
CA LYS A 52 17.46 -5.42 -0.89
C LYS A 52 17.33 -5.64 0.63
N GLU A 53 17.35 -4.58 1.41
CA GLU A 53 17.29 -4.65 2.87
C GLU A 53 15.94 -5.24 3.34
N VAL A 54 14.84 -4.83 2.71
CA VAL A 54 13.49 -5.35 3.01
C VAL A 54 13.33 -6.78 2.50
N ARG A 55 13.93 -7.12 1.36
CA ARG A 55 14.02 -8.51 0.89
C ARG A 55 14.71 -9.40 1.92
N ASP A 56 15.86 -8.97 2.45
CA ASP A 56 16.59 -9.76 3.44
C ASP A 56 15.72 -9.98 4.70
N GLN A 57 14.97 -8.96 5.12
CA GLN A 57 13.98 -9.09 6.19
C GLN A 57 12.83 -10.05 5.83
N ALA A 58 12.34 -10.02 4.58
CA ALA A 58 11.30 -10.94 4.11
C ALA A 58 11.76 -12.40 4.26
N ILE A 59 13.01 -12.71 3.92
CA ILE A 59 13.57 -14.06 4.08
C ILE A 59 13.62 -14.45 5.56
N ILE A 60 14.03 -13.54 6.44
CA ILE A 60 14.04 -13.77 7.89
C ILE A 60 12.63 -14.08 8.42
N LEU A 61 11.60 -13.41 7.90
CA LEU A 61 10.19 -13.66 8.24
C LEU A 61 9.60 -14.91 7.56
N GLY A 62 10.38 -15.63 6.74
CA GLY A 62 9.98 -16.90 6.16
C GLY A 62 9.56 -16.85 4.69
N ALA A 63 9.79 -15.74 3.98
CA ALA A 63 9.63 -15.72 2.52
C ALA A 63 10.65 -16.66 1.87
N VAL A 64 10.18 -17.47 0.90
CA VAL A 64 11.04 -18.42 0.19
C VAL A 64 11.80 -17.69 -0.91
N GLU A 65 13.13 -17.70 -0.81
CA GLU A 65 14.00 -17.17 -1.85
C GLU A 65 13.97 -18.08 -3.10
N ILE A 66 13.63 -17.49 -4.24
CA ILE A 66 13.62 -18.17 -5.54
C ILE A 66 14.25 -17.28 -6.63
N ASP A 67 14.37 -17.79 -7.85
CA ASP A 67 14.73 -16.94 -8.99
C ASP A 67 13.49 -16.27 -9.63
N GLY A 68 13.72 -15.21 -10.39
CA GLY A 68 12.64 -14.44 -11.01
C GLY A 68 11.84 -15.23 -12.06
N ARG A 69 12.43 -16.24 -12.71
CA ARG A 69 11.70 -17.08 -13.68
C ARG A 69 10.74 -18.00 -12.94
N GLU A 70 11.17 -18.58 -11.83
CA GLU A 70 10.33 -19.40 -10.98
C GLU A 70 9.21 -18.57 -10.35
N LEU A 71 9.51 -17.35 -9.86
CA LEU A 71 8.50 -16.43 -9.34
C LEU A 71 7.41 -16.17 -10.38
N LEU A 72 7.81 -15.77 -11.60
CA LEU A 72 6.87 -15.54 -12.69
C LEU A 72 6.06 -16.79 -13.06
N SER A 73 6.69 -17.97 -13.03
CA SER A 73 6.02 -19.25 -13.29
C SER A 73 4.93 -19.54 -12.25
N ARG A 74 5.24 -19.34 -10.96
CA ARG A 74 4.32 -19.56 -9.84
C ARG A 74 3.13 -18.59 -9.89
N LEU A 75 3.36 -17.29 -10.11
CA LEU A 75 2.27 -16.31 -10.23
C LEU A 75 1.34 -16.63 -11.41
N LYS A 76 1.89 -17.10 -12.54
CA LYS A 76 1.07 -17.54 -13.69
C LYS A 76 0.24 -18.77 -13.34
N LYS A 77 0.83 -19.76 -12.67
CA LYS A 77 0.14 -20.97 -12.23
C LYS A 77 -0.99 -20.66 -11.24
N ALA A 78 -0.76 -19.72 -10.33
CA ALA A 78 -1.74 -19.21 -9.38
C ALA A 78 -2.78 -18.26 -10.01
N LYS A 79 -2.63 -17.91 -11.30
CA LYS A 79 -3.46 -16.92 -12.01
C LYS A 79 -3.45 -15.53 -11.36
N LEU A 80 -2.38 -15.18 -10.66
CA LEU A 80 -2.19 -13.87 -10.03
C LEU A 80 -1.45 -12.88 -10.95
N ARG A 81 -0.64 -13.38 -11.90
CA ARG A 81 0.17 -12.50 -12.76
C ARG A 81 -0.71 -11.63 -13.66
N LEU A 82 -0.61 -10.31 -13.49
CA LEU A 82 -1.32 -9.36 -14.33
C LEU A 82 -0.60 -9.11 -15.67
N PRO A 83 -1.31 -9.02 -16.80
CA PRO A 83 -0.74 -8.47 -18.03
C PRO A 83 -0.36 -6.99 -17.82
N VAL A 84 0.59 -6.51 -18.62
CA VAL A 84 1.10 -5.12 -18.50
C VAL A 84 -0.03 -4.09 -18.63
N SER A 85 -1.01 -4.38 -19.49
CA SER A 85 -2.20 -3.55 -19.70
C SER A 85 -3.11 -3.45 -18.48
N GLU A 86 -3.02 -4.35 -17.50
CA GLU A 86 -3.89 -4.38 -16.31
C GLU A 86 -3.18 -3.90 -15.03
N ARG A 87 -1.85 -3.85 -15.02
CA ARG A 87 -1.06 -3.33 -13.88
C ARG A 87 -1.44 -1.89 -13.53
N PRO A 88 -1.60 -1.53 -12.25
CA PRO A 88 -2.27 -0.30 -11.83
C PRO A 88 -1.50 1.00 -12.17
N GLY A 89 -0.22 0.92 -12.50
CA GLY A 89 0.58 2.06 -12.93
C GLY A 89 1.07 2.93 -11.77
N LYS A 90 1.35 4.20 -12.05
CA LYS A 90 1.93 5.14 -11.07
C LYS A 90 0.84 5.93 -10.36
N TRP A 91 1.04 6.15 -9.06
CA TRP A 91 0.25 7.10 -8.28
C TRP A 91 0.60 8.54 -8.66
N GLU A 92 -0.44 9.35 -8.88
CA GLU A 92 -0.35 10.79 -9.09
C GLU A 92 -1.06 11.50 -7.94
N LYS A 93 -0.42 12.54 -7.40
CA LYS A 93 -1.01 13.39 -6.37
C LYS A 93 -2.05 14.31 -7.04
N ILE A 94 -3.32 14.13 -6.72
CA ILE A 94 -4.41 14.90 -7.32
C ILE A 94 -4.89 16.05 -6.42
N LEU A 95 -4.89 15.85 -5.10
CA LEU A 95 -5.31 16.87 -4.13
C LEU A 95 -4.38 16.89 -2.92
N PHE A 96 -4.26 18.08 -2.33
CA PHE A 96 -3.49 18.32 -1.12
C PHE A 96 -4.23 19.29 -0.21
N PHE A 97 -4.44 18.88 1.03
CA PHE A 97 -5.02 19.69 2.07
C PHE A 97 -3.95 19.91 3.15
N PRO A 98 -3.38 21.13 3.22
CA PRO A 98 -2.42 21.46 4.26
C PRO A 98 -3.13 21.60 5.62
N PRO A 99 -2.37 21.64 6.73
CA PRO A 99 -2.94 21.86 8.05
C PRO A 99 -3.69 23.18 8.15
N LYS A 100 -4.91 23.15 8.71
CA LYS A 100 -5.82 24.30 8.78
C LYS A 100 -6.60 24.41 10.09
N GLY A 101 -6.38 23.51 11.05
CA GLY A 101 -7.12 23.47 12.32
C GLY A 101 -8.46 22.74 12.24
N GLU A 102 -8.90 22.32 11.04
CA GLU A 102 -10.12 21.54 10.81
C GLU A 102 -9.91 20.45 9.75
N PRO A 103 -10.71 19.35 9.78
CA PRO A 103 -10.69 18.34 8.71
C PRO A 103 -11.05 18.96 7.35
N PRO A 104 -10.42 18.53 6.25
CA PRO A 104 -10.78 19.03 4.93
C PRO A 104 -12.16 18.54 4.49
N ASP A 105 -12.90 19.40 3.78
CA ASP A 105 -14.11 19.00 3.07
C ASP A 105 -13.76 18.16 1.84
N LEU A 106 -14.24 16.92 1.82
CA LEU A 106 -14.05 15.97 0.73
C LEU A 106 -15.29 15.81 -0.17
N SER A 107 -16.32 16.63 0.02
CA SER A 107 -17.61 16.52 -0.69
C SER A 107 -17.49 16.63 -2.22
N GLU A 108 -16.52 17.40 -2.71
CA GLU A 108 -16.23 17.54 -4.14
C GLU A 108 -15.40 16.38 -4.72
N VAL A 109 -14.82 15.52 -3.86
CA VAL A 109 -14.00 14.39 -4.27
C VAL A 109 -14.91 13.22 -4.68
N LYS A 110 -14.83 12.85 -5.96
CA LYS A 110 -15.61 11.74 -6.52
C LYS A 110 -14.96 10.40 -6.20
N PHE A 111 -15.26 9.84 -5.03
CA PHE A 111 -14.85 8.50 -4.66
C PHE A 111 -15.67 7.40 -5.36
N ASN A 112 -15.03 6.25 -5.64
CA ASN A 112 -15.70 5.08 -6.21
C ASN A 112 -16.58 4.33 -5.19
N LYS A 113 -16.39 4.61 -3.90
CA LYS A 113 -17.16 4.08 -2.77
C LYS A 113 -17.60 5.23 -1.88
N THR A 114 -18.73 5.07 -1.18
CA THR A 114 -19.15 6.03 -0.15
C THR A 114 -18.07 6.12 0.94
N PHE A 115 -17.46 7.30 1.07
CA PHE A 115 -16.39 7.55 2.03
C PHE A 115 -16.95 8.27 3.26
N PRO A 116 -16.66 7.82 4.51
CA PRO A 116 -17.09 8.52 5.71
C PRO A 116 -16.36 9.86 5.87
N GLU A 117 -16.94 10.78 6.65
CA GLU A 117 -16.23 11.97 7.12
C GLU A 117 -14.94 11.59 7.85
N LEU A 118 -13.85 12.33 7.61
CA LEU A 118 -12.53 11.99 8.12
C LEU A 118 -12.48 11.96 9.65
N GLU A 119 -13.17 12.87 10.33
CA GLU A 119 -13.25 12.92 11.79
C GLU A 119 -13.93 11.69 12.41
N LYS A 120 -14.73 10.94 11.64
CA LYS A 120 -15.30 9.66 12.08
C LYS A 120 -14.28 8.53 12.00
N ILE A 121 -13.28 8.66 11.14
CA ILE A 121 -12.27 7.63 10.86
C ILE A 121 -11.04 7.82 11.74
N ALA A 122 -10.60 9.07 11.95
CA ALA A 122 -9.37 9.36 12.68
C ALA A 122 -9.48 10.63 13.53
N ARG A 123 -9.00 10.53 14.77
CA ARG A 123 -8.70 11.69 15.61
C ARG A 123 -7.26 12.11 15.35
N SER A 124 -7.09 13.41 15.14
CA SER A 124 -5.84 14.02 14.67
C SER A 124 -5.76 15.45 15.19
N ASN A 125 -4.55 16.01 15.29
CA ASN A 125 -4.33 17.43 15.46
C ASN A 125 -4.37 18.13 14.09
N TRP A 126 -5.52 18.71 13.73
CA TRP A 126 -5.73 19.36 12.43
C TRP A 126 -4.90 20.62 12.19
N ASP A 127 -4.23 21.17 13.22
CA ASP A 127 -3.22 22.23 13.05
C ASP A 127 -1.90 21.70 12.48
N LEU A 128 -1.70 20.38 12.49
CA LEU A 128 -0.49 19.72 11.97
C LEU A 128 -0.79 18.67 10.92
N ALA A 129 -2.02 18.16 10.89
CA ALA A 129 -2.39 17.08 10.01
C ALA A 129 -2.52 17.53 8.56
N GLU A 130 -2.04 16.69 7.66
CA GLU A 130 -2.16 16.90 6.22
C GLU A 130 -2.87 15.71 5.57
N VAL A 131 -3.68 16.02 4.55
CA VAL A 131 -4.39 15.01 3.77
C VAL A 131 -3.98 15.13 2.32
N THR A 132 -3.56 14.01 1.74
CA THR A 132 -3.23 13.93 0.31
C THR A 132 -4.09 12.86 -0.35
N ILE A 133 -4.64 13.16 -1.52
CA ILE A 133 -5.34 12.18 -2.33
C ILE A 133 -4.50 11.88 -3.55
N PHE A 134 -4.32 10.59 -3.80
CA PHE A 134 -3.64 10.05 -4.96
C PHE A 134 -4.61 9.29 -5.84
N GLN A 135 -4.33 9.28 -7.14
CA GLN A 135 -5.05 8.46 -8.10
C GLN A 135 -4.07 7.72 -9.00
N ARG A 136 -4.41 6.48 -9.37
CA ARG A 136 -3.78 5.75 -10.47
C ARG A 136 -4.85 4.95 -11.21
N ARG A 137 -4.92 5.10 -12.53
CA ARG A 137 -5.96 4.44 -13.35
C ARG A 137 -7.35 4.53 -12.69
N ASN A 138 -7.85 3.42 -12.15
CA ASN A 138 -9.18 3.28 -11.56
C ASN A 138 -9.16 3.21 -10.02
N GLU A 139 -8.02 3.41 -9.38
CA GLU A 139 -7.83 3.36 -7.93
C GLU A 139 -7.57 4.76 -7.37
N MET A 140 -8.10 5.03 -6.18
CA MET A 140 -7.75 6.20 -5.38
C MET A 140 -7.16 5.75 -4.05
N ALA A 141 -6.27 6.58 -3.51
CA ALA A 141 -5.75 6.43 -2.17
C ALA A 141 -5.85 7.75 -1.42
N LEU A 142 -6.27 7.70 -0.17
CA LEU A 142 -6.20 8.82 0.77
C LEU A 142 -5.08 8.55 1.76
N LEU A 143 -4.23 9.55 1.96
CA LEU A 143 -3.19 9.57 2.97
C LEU A 143 -3.49 10.69 3.96
N LEU A 144 -3.73 10.31 5.22
CA LEU A 144 -3.80 11.24 6.35
C LEU A 144 -2.53 11.05 7.18
N GLU A 145 -1.79 12.13 7.40
CA GLU A 145 -0.59 12.14 8.22
C GLU A 145 -0.72 13.17 9.32
N ASP A 146 -0.46 12.75 10.57
CA ASP A 146 -0.25 13.64 11.70
C ASP A 146 1.13 13.33 12.31
N PRO A 147 2.08 14.29 12.29
CA PRO A 147 3.41 14.08 12.85
C PRO A 147 3.40 13.78 14.35
N ASN A 148 2.37 14.18 15.09
CA ASN A 148 2.17 13.90 16.51
C ASN A 148 1.41 12.59 16.78
N GLY A 149 0.83 11.99 15.75
CA GLY A 149 0.16 10.70 15.82
C GLY A 149 -1.35 10.77 15.63
N LEU A 150 -1.93 9.66 15.17
CA LEU A 150 -3.35 9.50 14.91
C LEU A 150 -3.97 8.48 15.88
N THR A 151 -5.26 8.62 16.15
CA THR A 151 -6.07 7.52 16.72
C THR A 151 -7.14 7.11 15.70
N ILE A 152 -7.17 5.83 15.33
CA ILE A 152 -8.05 5.31 14.28
C ILE A 152 -9.28 4.63 14.86
N GLU A 153 -10.44 5.01 14.36
CA GLU A 153 -11.74 4.39 14.61
C GLU A 153 -12.04 3.34 13.53
N LYS A 154 -11.61 2.09 13.78
CA LYS A 154 -11.64 0.99 12.78
C LYS A 154 -13.04 0.63 12.28
N ASN A 155 -14.10 0.95 13.03
CA ASN A 155 -15.48 0.58 12.68
C ASN A 155 -15.94 1.15 11.33
N PHE A 156 -15.34 2.25 10.87
CA PHE A 156 -15.67 2.89 9.60
C PHE A 156 -14.78 2.41 8.43
N LEU A 157 -13.74 1.62 8.73
CA LEU A 157 -12.74 1.19 7.76
C LEU A 157 -12.97 -0.22 7.21
N GLY A 158 -13.90 -1.00 7.75
CA GLY A 158 -14.09 -2.41 7.39
C GLY A 158 -14.46 -2.70 5.92
N LYS A 159 -14.77 -1.67 5.11
CA LYS A 159 -15.05 -1.78 3.67
C LYS A 159 -13.87 -1.34 2.78
N PHE A 160 -12.79 -0.91 3.39
CA PHE A 160 -11.61 -0.37 2.72
C PHE A 160 -10.40 -1.20 3.07
N ASP A 161 -9.45 -1.28 2.14
CA ASP A 161 -8.12 -1.74 2.46
C ASP A 161 -7.35 -0.53 3.01
N TRP A 162 -6.74 -0.67 4.19
CA TRP A 162 -6.05 0.42 4.86
C TRP A 162 -4.82 -0.06 5.60
N ARG A 163 -3.89 0.86 5.87
CA ARG A 163 -2.72 0.62 6.72
C ARG A 163 -2.51 1.77 7.68
N PHE A 164 -2.08 1.43 8.89
CA PHE A 164 -1.65 2.39 9.88
C PHE A 164 -0.16 2.25 10.15
N ILE A 165 0.59 3.26 9.75
CA ILE A 165 2.04 3.21 9.72
C ILE A 165 2.58 4.09 10.83
N ASN A 166 3.39 3.48 11.71
CA ASN A 166 4.17 4.13 12.76
C ASN A 166 3.35 5.02 13.71
N GLY A 167 2.05 4.79 13.86
CA GLY A 167 1.21 5.60 14.73
C GLY A 167 0.81 6.97 14.14
N LYS A 168 1.24 7.29 12.90
CA LYS A 168 1.20 8.67 12.36
C LYS A 168 0.52 8.80 11.02
N ILE A 169 0.49 7.73 10.23
CA ILE A 169 0.02 7.77 8.85
C ILE A 169 -1.09 6.75 8.68
N LEU A 170 -2.26 7.21 8.28
CA LEU A 170 -3.36 6.37 7.81
C LEU A 170 -3.42 6.42 6.29
N GLU A 171 -3.22 5.27 5.65
CA GLU A 171 -3.36 5.07 4.22
C GLU A 171 -4.62 4.25 3.93
N ILE A 172 -5.48 4.71 3.03
CA ILE A 172 -6.75 4.05 2.69
C ILE A 172 -6.87 3.95 1.17
N LEU A 173 -7.13 2.75 0.64
CA LEU A 173 -7.55 2.57 -0.76
C LEU A 173 -9.07 2.69 -0.86
N ILE A 174 -9.53 3.54 -1.79
CA ILE A 174 -10.93 3.93 -1.94
C ILE A 174 -11.52 3.36 -3.22
#